data_AF-A0A0D6KYD4-F1
#
_entry.id   AF-A0A0D6KYD4-F1
#
_cell.length_a   1.000
_cell.length_b   1.000
_cell.length_c   1.000
_cell.angle_alpha   90.00
_cell.angle_beta   90.00
_cell.angle_gamma   90.00
#
_symmetry.space_group_name_H-M   'P 1'
#
loop_
_entity.id
_entity.type
_entity.pdbx_description
1 polymer ?
#
loop_
_entity_poly.entity_id
_entity_poly.type
_entity_poly.pdbx_seq_one_letter_code
_entity_poly.pdbx_strand_id
1 'polypeptide(L)'
;MERPRVMVIGSKVTTVQRVSRYCMTKDLEVFPYYGVPLNEEITLFNPHVFVLCQPLPEGFVSCIDQPYILWSEQTVDGDRTNVKSPSELSIRLQELLQI
;
A
#
# COMPACT_ATOMS: atom_id res chain seq x y z
N MET A 1 3.64 22.26 1.99
CA MET A 1 3.82 21.12 1.06
C MET A 1 2.56 20.29 1.11
N GLU A 2 2.11 19.75 -0.02
CA GLU A 2 1.02 18.77 -0.01
C GLU A 2 1.50 17.48 0.66
N ARG A 3 0.61 16.83 1.42
CA ARG A 3 0.91 15.55 2.04
C ARG A 3 1.02 14.48 0.96
N PRO A 4 2.03 13.59 1.01
CA PRO A 4 2.09 12.49 0.06
C PRO A 4 0.87 11.59 0.21
N ARG A 5 0.27 11.27 -0.94
CA ARG A 5 -0.90 10.41 -1.09
C ARG A 5 -0.49 8.94 -1.17
N VAL A 6 -1.08 8.10 -0.33
CA VAL A 6 -0.93 6.65 -0.37
C VAL A 6 -2.29 5.98 -0.51
N MET A 7 -2.40 5.04 -1.44
CA MET A 7 -3.58 4.18 -1.54
C MET A 7 -3.27 2.80 -0.98
N VAL A 8 -4.03 2.37 0.02
CA VAL A 8 -3.87 1.08 0.70
C VAL A 8 -4.92 0.12 0.16
N ILE A 9 -4.49 -0.86 -0.63
CA ILE A 9 -5.36 -1.74 -1.41
C ILE A 9 -5.34 -3.13 -0.81
N GLY A 10 -6.49 -3.75 -0.59
CA GLY A 10 -6.53 -5.15 -0.19
C GLY A 10 -7.93 -5.74 -0.12
N SER A 11 -8.00 -7.07 -0.05
CA SER A 11 -9.26 -7.82 0.06
C SER A 11 -9.76 -7.96 1.51
N LYS A 12 -8.84 -7.92 2.50
CA LYS A 12 -9.16 -8.07 3.92
C LYS A 12 -9.35 -6.71 4.58
N VAL A 13 -10.58 -6.40 4.97
CA VAL A 13 -10.96 -5.10 5.57
C VAL A 13 -10.08 -4.76 6.79
N THR A 14 -9.89 -5.72 7.69
CA THR A 14 -9.10 -5.53 8.93
C THR A 14 -7.64 -5.19 8.64
N THR A 15 -7.03 -5.83 7.65
CA THR A 15 -5.65 -5.56 7.23
C THR A 15 -5.53 -4.16 6.63
N VAL A 16 -6.40 -3.82 5.66
CA VAL A 16 -6.40 -2.50 5.01
C VAL A 16 -6.59 -1.39 6.04
N GLN A 17 -7.53 -1.53 6.98
CA GLN A 17 -7.73 -0.55 8.05
C GLN A 17 -6.52 -0.41 8.97
N ARG A 18 -5.88 -1.52 9.35
CA ARG A 18 -4.70 -1.51 10.23
C ARG A 18 -3.51 -0.82 9.56
N VAL A 19 -3.23 -1.17 8.30
CA VAL A 19 -2.18 -0.55 7.50
C VAL A 19 -2.48 0.93 7.24
N SER A 20 -3.73 1.27 6.95
CA SER A 20 -4.16 2.66 6.76
C SER A 20 -3.94 3.50 8.02
N ARG A 21 -4.32 2.98 9.19
CA ARG A 21 -4.04 3.64 10.48
C ARG A 21 -2.56 3.90 10.68
N TYR A 22 -1.72 2.92 10.31
CA TYR A 22 -0.28 3.12 10.38
C TYR A 22 0.19 4.27 9.48
N CYS A 23 -0.19 4.25 8.21
CA CYS A 23 0.16 5.31 7.25
C CYS A 23 -0.29 6.70 7.72
N MET A 24 -1.47 6.82 8.34
CA MET A 24 -1.96 8.09 8.87
C MET A 24 -1.06 8.67 9.97
N THR A 25 -0.32 7.84 10.72
CA THR A 25 0.64 8.33 11.73
C THR A 25 1.90 8.97 11.12
N LYS A 26 2.09 8.86 9.81
CA LYS A 26 3.25 9.37 9.05
C LYS A 26 2.94 10.66 8.28
N ASP A 27 1.89 11.38 8.66
CA ASP A 27 1.40 12.60 8.00
C ASP A 27 1.07 12.42 6.50
N LEU A 28 0.64 11.20 6.13
CA LEU A 28 0.23 10.85 4.77
C LEU A 28 -1.27 11.10 4.56
N GLU A 29 -1.65 11.44 3.33
CA GLU A 29 -3.05 11.38 2.90
C GLU A 29 -3.36 9.95 2.46
N VAL A 30 -4.26 9.26 3.17
CA VAL A 30 -4.45 7.81 3.06
C VAL A 30 -5.81 7.47 2.43
N PHE A 31 -5.79 6.70 1.34
CA PHE A 31 -6.98 6.21 0.65
C PHE A 31 -7.09 4.69 0.82
N PRO A 32 -7.90 4.18 1.77
CA PRO A 32 -8.19 2.76 1.85
C PRO A 32 -9.06 2.32 0.67
N TYR A 33 -8.69 1.23 0.01
CA TYR A 33 -9.42 0.66 -1.12
C TYR A 33 -9.60 -0.85 -0.93
N TYR A 34 -10.82 -1.34 -1.16
CA TYR A 34 -11.17 -2.74 -1.00
C TYR A 34 -11.45 -3.37 -2.37
N GLY A 35 -10.57 -4.25 -2.84
CA GLY A 35 -10.65 -4.85 -4.18
C GLY A 35 -9.60 -4.33 -5.14
N VAL A 36 -9.93 -4.27 -6.43
CA VAL A 36 -9.04 -3.82 -7.52
C VAL A 36 -9.52 -2.46 -8.02
N PRO A 37 -8.76 -1.37 -7.84
CA PRO A 37 -9.15 -0.07 -8.33
C PRO A 37 -9.14 -0.01 -9.86
N LEU A 38 -10.11 0.72 -10.41
CA LEU A 38 -10.13 1.08 -11.82
C LEU A 38 -9.12 2.21 -12.10
N ASN A 39 -8.68 2.32 -13.36
CA ASN A 39 -7.74 3.36 -13.76
C ASN A 39 -8.29 4.77 -13.53
N GLU A 40 -9.61 4.98 -13.67
CA GLU A 40 -10.23 6.27 -13.38
C GLU A 40 -10.13 6.61 -11.89
N GLU A 41 -10.28 5.62 -11.01
CA GLU A 41 -10.16 5.81 -9.56
C GLU A 41 -8.72 6.12 -9.17
N ILE A 42 -7.74 5.40 -9.73
CA ILE A 42 -6.31 5.69 -9.54
C ILE A 42 -6.00 7.12 -10.00
N THR A 43 -6.50 7.51 -11.16
CA THR A 43 -6.29 8.87 -11.72
C THR A 43 -6.92 9.94 -10.84
N LEU A 44 -8.13 9.69 -10.32
CA LEU A 44 -8.85 10.62 -9.46
C LEU A 44 -8.13 10.87 -8.13
N PHE A 45 -7.66 9.79 -7.48
CA PHE A 45 -6.98 9.88 -6.18
C PHE A 45 -5.50 10.23 -6.31
N ASN A 46 -4.90 10.02 -7.49
CA ASN A 46 -3.52 10.31 -7.85
C ASN A 46 -2.52 9.96 -6.72
N PRO A 47 -2.46 8.67 -6.28
CA PRO A 47 -1.55 8.25 -5.23
C PRO A 47 -0.10 8.28 -5.69
N HIS A 48 0.82 8.69 -4.81
CA HIS A 48 2.26 8.66 -5.07
C HIS A 48 2.84 7.27 -4.88
N VAL A 49 2.25 6.48 -3.98
CA VAL A 49 2.65 5.11 -3.67
C VAL A 49 1.43 4.26 -3.34
N PHE A 50 1.50 2.98 -3.68
CA PHE A 50 0.52 1.99 -3.25
C PHE A 50 1.06 1.13 -2.11
N VAL A 51 0.17 0.71 -1.20
CA VAL A 51 0.45 -0.39 -0.27
C VAL A 51 -0.53 -1.51 -0.59
N LEU A 52 -0.01 -2.62 -1.12
CA LEU A 52 -0.81 -3.74 -1.59
C LEU A 52 -0.82 -4.84 -0.53
N CYS A 53 -1.95 -4.99 0.15
CA CYS A 53 -2.14 -5.95 1.22
C CYS A 53 -2.55 -7.33 0.68
N GLN A 54 -1.69 -8.31 0.90
CA GLN A 54 -1.93 -9.71 0.53
C GLN A 54 -3.09 -10.35 1.32
N PRO A 55 -3.85 -11.29 0.72
CA PRO A 55 -3.70 -11.79 -0.65
C PRO A 55 -4.29 -10.82 -1.70
N LEU A 56 -3.61 -10.72 -2.84
CA LEU A 56 -4.06 -9.97 -4.01
C LEU A 56 -4.60 -10.90 -5.11
N PRO A 57 -5.51 -10.43 -5.98
CA PRO A 57 -5.91 -11.17 -7.17
C PRO A 57 -4.72 -11.46 -8.09
N GLU A 58 -4.77 -12.58 -8.80
CA GLU A 58 -3.76 -12.95 -9.79
C GLU A 58 -3.63 -11.87 -10.88
N GLY A 59 -2.41 -11.56 -11.30
CA GLY A 59 -2.13 -10.53 -12.31
C GLY A 59 -2.35 -9.08 -11.85
N PHE A 60 -2.75 -8.84 -10.60
CA PHE A 60 -3.00 -7.47 -10.14
C PHE A 60 -1.73 -6.61 -10.11
N VAL A 61 -0.60 -7.17 -9.66
CA VAL A 61 0.67 -6.44 -9.58
C VAL A 61 1.20 -6.04 -10.96
N SER A 62 0.94 -6.84 -12.00
CA SER A 62 1.34 -6.49 -13.38
C SER A 62 0.57 -5.32 -13.97
N CYS A 63 -0.53 -4.88 -13.34
CA CYS A 63 -1.33 -3.74 -13.79
C CYS A 63 -0.95 -2.42 -13.11
N ILE A 64 0.06 -2.41 -12.23
CA ILE A 64 0.47 -1.23 -11.46
C ILE A 64 1.82 -0.72 -11.97
N ASP A 65 1.79 0.46 -12.59
CA ASP A 65 2.99 1.12 -13.09
C ASP A 65 3.66 2.04 -12.05
N GLN A 66 2.92 2.44 -11.01
CA GLN A 66 3.41 3.32 -9.95
C GLN A 66 4.18 2.53 -8.86
N PRO A 67 5.01 3.21 -8.05
CA PRO A 67 5.67 2.58 -6.92
C PRO A 67 4.69 1.90 -5.96
N TYR A 68 5.01 0.69 -5.53
CA TYR A 68 4.19 -0.04 -4.57
C TYR A 68 5.03 -0.76 -3.51
N ILE A 69 4.40 -0.98 -2.37
CA ILE A 69 4.92 -1.77 -1.25
C ILE A 69 3.98 -2.96 -1.07
N LEU A 70 4.54 -4.18 -1.09
CA LEU A 70 3.77 -5.37 -0.77
C LEU A 70 3.72 -5.57 0.74
N TRP A 71 2.51 -5.61 1.30
CA TRP A 71 2.28 -5.92 2.71
C TRP A 71 1.76 -7.35 2.84
N SER A 72 2.40 -8.17 3.67
CA SER A 72 1.90 -9.51 4.01
C SER A 72 1.97 -9.75 5.51
N GLU A 73 0.84 -10.16 6.08
CA GLU A 73 0.79 -10.65 7.47
C GLU A 73 1.19 -12.12 7.57
N GLN A 74 1.28 -12.83 6.43
CA GLN A 74 1.62 -14.25 6.41
C GLN A 74 3.14 -14.39 6.32
N THR A 75 3.70 -15.12 7.29
CA THR A 75 5.08 -15.61 7.25
C THR A 75 5.16 -16.79 6.27
N VAL A 76 4.96 -16.54 4.97
CA VAL A 76 5.37 -17.52 3.97
C VAL A 76 6.88 -17.39 3.83
N ASP A 77 7.56 -18.49 4.11
CA ASP A 77 9.01 -18.62 4.05
C ASP A 77 9.45 -18.42 2.60
N GLY A 78 10.32 -17.43 2.35
CA GLY A 78 10.95 -17.23 1.04
C GLY A 78 10.67 -15.93 0.30
N ASP A 79 9.54 -15.24 0.55
CA ASP A 79 9.20 -14.05 -0.24
C ASP A 79 9.76 -12.75 0.39
N ARG A 80 11.03 -12.47 0.08
CA ARG A 80 11.85 -11.39 0.65
C ARG A 80 11.36 -9.97 0.32
N THR A 81 10.42 -9.83 -0.61
CA THR A 81 9.89 -8.53 -1.05
C THR A 81 8.69 -8.05 -0.23
N ASN A 82 8.14 -8.88 0.65
CA ASN A 82 7.01 -8.51 1.50
C ASN A 82 7.45 -7.81 2.78
N VAL A 83 6.85 -6.65 3.02
CA VAL A 83 6.87 -5.96 4.31
C VAL A 83 5.93 -6.68 5.27
N LYS A 84 6.45 -7.01 6.45
CA LYS A 84 5.74 -7.80 7.48
C LYS A 84 5.49 -7.03 8.77
N SER A 85 6.18 -5.91 8.96
CA SER A 85 6.07 -5.08 10.16
C SER A 85 5.75 -3.62 9.85
N PRO A 86 5.06 -2.91 10.76
CA PRO A 86 4.86 -1.47 10.60
C PRO A 86 6.19 -0.70 10.47
N SER A 87 7.24 -1.10 11.19
CA SER A 87 8.57 -0.49 11.08
C SER A 87 9.16 -0.62 9.68
N GLU A 88 9.10 -1.80 9.07
CA GLU A 88 9.54 -1.99 7.68
C GLU A 88 8.70 -1.15 6.71
N LEU A 89 7.38 -1.06 6.93
CA LEU A 89 6.50 -0.21 6.12
C LEU A 89 6.94 1.25 6.20
N SER A 90 7.30 1.74 7.40
CA SER A 90 7.84 3.09 7.57
C SER A 90 9.06 3.32 6.70
N ILE A 91 10.04 2.42 6.77
CA ILE A 91 11.32 2.59 6.09
C ILE A 91 11.08 2.67 4.58
N ARG A 92 10.25 1.78 4.04
CA ARG A 92 9.92 1.76 2.61
C ARG A 92 9.12 3.00 2.17
N LEU A 93 8.21 3.49 3.01
CA LEU A 93 7.51 4.75 2.72
C LEU A 93 8.46 5.95 2.68
N GLN A 94 9.43 6.01 3.59
CA GLN A 94 10.45 7.07 3.60
C GLN A 94 11.35 7.01 2.36
N GLU A 95 11.79 5.80 1.97
CA GLU A 95 12.60 5.59 0.77
C GLU A 95 11.87 6.03 -0.51
N LEU A 96 10.58 5.69 -0.65
CA LEU A 96 9.81 5.97 -1.86
C LEU A 96 9.30 7.41 -1.94
N LEU A 97 8.95 8.01 -0.80
CA LEU A 97 8.35 9.33 -0.74
C LEU A 97 9.36 10.45 -0.42
N GLN A 98 10.59 10.10 -0.04
CA GLN A 98 11.64 11.03 0.38
C GLN A 98 11.22 11.93 1.56
N ILE A 99 10.53 11.34 2.55
CA ILE A 99 10.01 12.00 3.76
C ILE A 99 10.65 11.49 5.06
#